data_AF-A0A9N9RES1-F1
#
_entry.id   AF-A0A9N9RES1-F1
#
_cell.length_a   1.000
_cell.length_b   1.000
_cell.length_c   1.000
_cell.angle_alpha   90.00
_cell.angle_beta   90.00
_cell.angle_gamma   90.00
#
_symmetry.space_group_name_H-M   'P 1'
#
loop_
_entity.id
_entity.type
_entity.pdbx_description
1 polymer ?
#
loop_
_entity_poly.entity_id
_entity_poly.type
_entity_poly.pdbx_seq_one_letter_code
_entity_poly.pdbx_strand_id
1 'polypeptide(L)'
;MWNAIKNLAEDTMKKIKVWIEQVKVKADRILQEFEKRLRELKSKAIAIIQNMFGDNGIVKKCIQKQNEKIDSILKRILSGINSCISDKINQLQKQTNYQIILDDTDIMLKIEAKLNKCQEKKEEPENCLLGVRKEIAEETNEMENEILKRRVESRNIIDDILDAIVSCSTQGLIEASSNVTNVTLEIINCIVES
;
A
#
# COMPACT_ATOMS: atom_id res chain seq x y z
N MET A 1 -19.17 22.00 19.27
CA MET A 1 -18.22 22.21 18.16
C MET A 1 -16.96 21.37 18.37
N TRP A 2 -16.23 21.57 19.47
CA TRP A 2 -15.03 20.80 19.81
C TRP A 2 -15.21 19.26 19.80
N ASN A 3 -16.26 18.74 20.44
CA ASN A 3 -16.57 17.30 20.40
C ASN A 3 -16.80 16.77 18.98
N ALA A 4 -17.33 17.59 18.07
CA ALA A 4 -17.53 17.18 16.68
C ALA A 4 -16.19 17.03 15.94
N ILE A 5 -15.22 17.90 16.21
CA ILE A 5 -13.87 17.80 15.67
C ILE A 5 -13.14 16.59 16.22
N LYS A 6 -13.26 16.33 17.54
CA LYS A 6 -12.72 15.11 18.15
C LYS A 6 -13.24 13.85 17.46
N ASN A 7 -14.56 13.76 17.31
CA ASN A 7 -15.19 12.64 16.61
C ASN A 7 -14.71 12.52 15.15
N LEU A 8 -14.52 13.65 14.45
CA LEU A 8 -14.01 13.66 13.08
C LEU A 8 -12.54 13.17 13.00
N ALA A 9 -11.70 13.59 13.95
CA ALA A 9 -10.30 13.14 14.03
C ALA A 9 -10.23 11.63 14.32
N GLU A 10 -11.02 11.15 15.28
CA GLU A 10 -11.11 9.73 15.63
C GLU A 10 -11.62 8.87 14.46
N ASP A 11 -12.70 9.30 13.79
CA ASP A 11 -13.24 8.63 12.61
C ASP A 11 -12.22 8.59 11.46
N THR A 12 -11.51 9.70 11.23
CA THR A 12 -10.46 9.79 10.22
C THR A 12 -9.33 8.80 10.52
N MET A 13 -8.84 8.76 11.76
CA MET A 13 -7.81 7.81 12.19
C MET A 13 -8.29 6.35 12.03
N LYS A 14 -9.53 6.06 12.42
CA LYS A 14 -10.12 4.73 12.26
C LYS A 14 -10.18 4.32 10.79
N LYS A 15 -10.60 5.21 9.90
CA LYS A 15 -10.65 4.97 8.45
C LYS A 15 -9.26 4.71 7.87
N ILE A 16 -8.26 5.53 8.22
CA ILE A 16 -6.88 5.32 7.76
C ILE A 16 -6.38 3.93 8.18
N LYS A 17 -6.60 3.53 9.45
CA LYS A 17 -6.23 2.18 9.92
C LYS A 17 -6.92 1.07 9.13
N VAL A 18 -8.23 1.20 8.88
CA VAL A 18 -8.99 0.23 8.08
C VAL A 18 -8.44 0.14 6.66
N TRP A 19 -8.16 1.27 6.02
CA TRP A 19 -7.61 1.28 4.67
C TRP A 19 -6.21 0.64 4.60
N ILE A 20 -5.33 0.95 5.56
CA ILE A 20 -4.00 0.32 5.65
C ILE A 20 -4.15 -1.21 5.75
N GLU A 21 -5.05 -1.70 6.60
CA GLU A 21 -5.25 -3.14 6.76
C GLU A 21 -5.83 -3.78 5.49
N GLN A 22 -6.77 -3.10 4.82
CA GLN A 22 -7.29 -3.54 3.53
C GLN A 22 -6.20 -3.64 2.46
N VAL A 23 -5.24 -2.71 2.42
CA VAL A 23 -4.11 -2.78 1.49
C VAL A 23 -3.23 -3.99 1.79
N LYS A 24 -2.89 -4.24 3.05
CA LYS A 24 -2.08 -5.42 3.44
C LYS A 24 -2.75 -6.73 3.00
N VAL A 25 -4.03 -6.89 3.30
CA VAL A 25 -4.81 -8.07 2.91
C VAL A 25 -4.84 -8.22 1.37
N LYS A 26 -5.04 -7.12 0.65
CA LYS A 26 -5.00 -7.15 -0.83
C LYS A 26 -3.61 -7.52 -1.36
N ALA A 27 -2.55 -6.98 -0.77
CA ALA A 27 -1.17 -7.24 -1.16
C ALA A 27 -0.82 -8.73 -0.97
N ASP A 28 -1.18 -9.31 0.17
CA ASP A 28 -0.99 -10.74 0.43
C ASP A 28 -1.75 -11.61 -0.58
N ARG A 29 -2.99 -11.23 -0.91
CA ARG A 29 -3.78 -11.93 -1.91
C ARG A 29 -3.16 -11.85 -3.30
N ILE A 30 -2.62 -10.69 -3.68
CA ILE A 30 -1.91 -10.49 -4.94
C ILE A 30 -0.66 -11.37 -4.98
N LEU A 31 0.09 -11.45 -3.89
CA LEU A 31 1.28 -12.31 -3.79
C LEU A 31 0.96 -13.79 -3.96
N GLN A 32 -0.08 -14.27 -3.27
CA GLN A 32 -0.53 -15.66 -3.38
C GLN A 32 -0.99 -16.01 -4.79
N GLU A 33 -1.79 -15.13 -5.41
CA GLU A 33 -2.24 -15.34 -6.79
C GLU A 33 -1.07 -15.26 -7.77
N PHE A 34 -0.13 -14.33 -7.58
CA PHE A 34 1.07 -14.24 -8.40
C PHE A 34 1.92 -15.52 -8.34
N GLU A 35 2.17 -16.05 -7.14
CA GLU A 35 2.90 -17.31 -6.96
C GLU A 35 2.20 -18.47 -7.66
N LYS A 36 0.87 -18.57 -7.51
CA LYS A 36 0.07 -19.57 -8.20
C LYS A 36 0.20 -19.44 -9.73
N ARG A 37 0.12 -18.22 -10.26
CA ARG A 37 0.25 -17.97 -11.71
C ARG A 37 1.64 -18.32 -12.25
N LEU A 38 2.70 -18.11 -11.47
CA LEU A 38 4.05 -18.56 -11.86
C LEU A 38 4.14 -20.08 -11.98
N ARG A 39 3.57 -20.81 -11.03
CA ARG A 39 3.52 -22.28 -11.09
C ARG A 39 2.70 -22.76 -12.28
N GLU A 40 1.53 -22.17 -12.52
CA GLU A 40 0.69 -22.47 -13.69
C GLU A 40 1.42 -22.21 -15.01
N LEU A 41 2.14 -21.09 -15.11
CA LEU A 41 2.91 -20.72 -16.30
C LEU A 41 3.99 -21.78 -16.61
N LYS A 42 4.74 -22.21 -15.59
CA LYS A 42 5.73 -23.29 -15.71
C LYS A 42 5.07 -24.58 -16.19
N SER A 43 4.01 -25.03 -15.54
CA SER A 43 3.32 -26.27 -15.90
C SER A 43 2.77 -26.23 -17.32
N LYS A 44 2.20 -25.09 -17.75
CA LYS A 44 1.71 -24.91 -19.12
C LYS A 44 2.84 -24.95 -20.14
N ALA A 45 3.97 -24.30 -19.88
CA ALA A 45 5.12 -24.34 -20.77
C ALA A 45 5.64 -25.77 -20.97
N ILE A 46 5.78 -26.54 -19.88
CA ILE A 46 6.20 -27.94 -19.93
C ILE A 46 5.18 -28.79 -20.70
N ALA A 47 3.89 -28.62 -20.43
CA ALA A 47 2.83 -29.35 -21.13
C ALA A 47 2.81 -29.07 -22.64
N ILE A 48 3.07 -27.82 -23.06
CA ILE A 48 3.19 -27.47 -24.48
C ILE A 48 4.34 -28.23 -25.12
N ILE A 49 5.51 -28.29 -24.48
CA ILE A 49 6.67 -29.03 -25.00
C ILE A 49 6.34 -30.52 -25.14
N GLN A 50 5.76 -31.13 -24.09
CA GLN A 50 5.37 -32.54 -24.12
C GLN A 50 4.30 -32.85 -25.18
N ASN A 51 3.36 -31.93 -25.40
CA ASN A 51 2.36 -32.09 -26.46
C ASN A 51 2.96 -31.97 -27.86
N MET A 52 3.99 -31.14 -28.04
CA MET A 52 4.64 -30.93 -29.35
C MET A 52 5.63 -32.04 -29.72
N PHE A 53 6.42 -32.53 -28.75
CA PHE A 53 7.52 -33.47 -29.00
C PHE A 53 7.27 -34.88 -28.42
N GLY A 54 6.13 -35.10 -27.77
CA GLY A 54 5.82 -36.31 -27.02
C GLY A 54 6.50 -36.36 -25.65
N ASP A 55 6.33 -37.48 -24.95
CA ASP A 55 6.87 -37.70 -23.59
C ASP A 55 7.95 -38.78 -23.56
N ASN A 56 8.84 -38.76 -24.55
CA ASN A 56 9.92 -39.74 -24.68
C ASN A 56 11.11 -39.45 -23.73
N GLY A 57 12.07 -40.37 -23.66
CA GLY A 57 13.22 -40.25 -22.75
C GLY A 57 14.09 -39.02 -22.99
N ILE A 58 14.22 -38.56 -24.24
CA ILE A 58 14.98 -37.37 -24.62
C ILE A 58 14.27 -36.11 -24.09
N VAL A 59 12.97 -35.98 -24.34
CA VAL A 59 12.15 -34.86 -23.87
C VAL A 59 12.20 -34.76 -22.35
N LYS A 60 12.02 -35.88 -21.63
CA LYS A 60 12.11 -35.92 -20.16
C LYS A 60 13.47 -35.44 -19.66
N LYS A 61 14.56 -35.89 -20.28
CA LYS A 61 15.93 -35.51 -19.91
C LYS A 61 16.18 -34.02 -20.13
N CYS A 62 15.73 -33.47 -21.26
CA CYS A 62 15.86 -32.04 -21.57
C CYS A 62 15.03 -31.16 -20.63
N ILE A 63 13.78 -31.54 -20.34
CA ILE A 63 12.93 -30.86 -19.35
C ILE A 63 13.61 -30.88 -17.98
N GLN A 64 14.07 -32.04 -17.52
CA GLN A 64 14.67 -32.20 -16.19
C GLN A 64 15.93 -31.34 -16.04
N LYS A 65 16.78 -31.28 -17.07
CA LYS A 65 17.99 -30.43 -17.09
C LYS A 65 17.67 -28.95 -16.90
N GLN A 66 16.54 -28.49 -17.43
CA GLN A 66 16.14 -27.07 -17.38
C GLN A 66 15.15 -26.76 -16.26
N ASN A 67 14.62 -27.79 -15.59
CA ASN A 67 13.61 -27.66 -14.54
C ASN A 67 14.16 -26.93 -13.30
N GLU A 68 15.42 -27.18 -12.94
CA GLU A 68 16.08 -26.47 -11.83
C GLU A 68 16.32 -24.98 -12.17
N LYS A 69 16.65 -24.71 -13.44
CA LYS A 69 16.88 -23.35 -13.93
C LYS A 69 15.59 -22.52 -13.92
N ILE A 70 14.49 -23.07 -14.43
CA ILE A 70 13.19 -22.38 -14.39
C ILE A 70 12.73 -22.14 -12.95
N ASP A 71 12.91 -23.11 -12.04
CA ASP A 71 12.54 -22.95 -10.63
C ASP A 71 13.35 -21.86 -9.93
N SER A 72 14.66 -21.81 -10.19
CA SER A 72 15.53 -20.76 -9.66
C SER A 72 15.10 -19.37 -10.13
N ILE A 73 14.79 -19.23 -11.43
CA ILE A 73 14.34 -17.95 -11.99
C ILE A 73 13.00 -17.53 -11.39
N LEU A 74 12.02 -18.44 -11.31
CA LEU A 74 10.71 -18.13 -10.74
C LEU A 74 10.79 -17.75 -9.25
N LYS A 75 11.66 -18.42 -8.47
CA LYS A 75 11.93 -18.05 -7.08
C LYS A 75 12.54 -16.65 -6.96
N ARG A 76 13.48 -16.30 -7.84
CA ARG A 76 14.10 -14.96 -7.88
C ARG A 76 13.04 -13.89 -8.17
N ILE A 77 12.18 -14.12 -9.16
CA ILE A 77 11.09 -13.19 -9.52
C ILE A 77 10.12 -13.02 -8.35
N LEU A 78 9.70 -14.13 -7.72
CA LEU A 78 8.82 -14.09 -6.55
C LEU A 78 9.45 -13.29 -5.40
N SER A 79 10.74 -13.51 -5.13
CA SER A 79 11.48 -12.74 -4.12
C SER A 79 11.54 -11.25 -4.46
N GLY A 80 11.74 -10.90 -5.73
CA GLY A 80 11.76 -9.51 -6.18
C GLY A 80 10.43 -8.81 -5.96
N ILE A 81 9.31 -9.49 -6.27
CA ILE A 81 7.97 -8.95 -6.05
C ILE A 81 7.65 -8.86 -4.56
N ASN A 82 7.99 -9.87 -3.77
CA ASN A 82 7.82 -9.83 -2.31
C ASN A 82 8.53 -8.61 -1.71
N SER A 83 9.76 -8.32 -2.14
CA SER A 83 10.51 -7.14 -1.72
C SER A 83 9.81 -5.86 -2.15
N CYS A 84 9.44 -5.76 -3.44
CA CYS A 84 8.77 -4.59 -4.00
C CYS A 84 7.48 -4.25 -3.23
N ILE A 85 6.62 -5.24 -3.00
CA ILE A 85 5.36 -5.08 -2.28
C ILE A 85 5.60 -4.74 -0.81
N SER A 86 6.54 -5.42 -0.15
CA SER A 86 6.89 -5.16 1.25
C SER A 86 7.39 -3.73 1.45
N ASP A 87 8.22 -3.22 0.52
CA ASP A 87 8.69 -1.84 0.54
C ASP A 87 7.54 -0.84 0.42
N LYS A 88 6.53 -1.11 -0.42
CA LYS A 88 5.33 -0.25 -0.52
C LYS A 88 4.47 -0.31 0.74
N ILE A 89 4.28 -1.49 1.33
CA ILE A 89 3.53 -1.63 2.59
C ILE A 89 4.25 -0.91 3.74
N ASN A 90 5.58 -0.96 3.80
CA ASN A 90 6.36 -0.25 4.82
C ASN A 90 6.19 1.27 4.74
N GLN A 91 5.88 1.83 3.56
CA GLN A 91 5.56 3.25 3.42
C GLN A 91 4.23 3.61 4.10
N LEU A 92 3.26 2.69 4.18
CA LEU A 92 2.01 2.90 4.94
C LEU A 92 2.25 3.03 6.43
N GLN A 93 3.27 2.36 6.98
CA GLN A 93 3.55 2.43 8.42
C GLN A 93 3.85 3.87 8.87
N LYS A 94 4.49 4.67 8.02
CA LYS A 94 4.74 6.10 8.27
C LYS A 94 3.45 6.93 8.41
N GLN A 95 2.36 6.53 7.75
CA GLN A 95 1.05 7.19 7.87
C GLN A 95 0.37 6.87 9.20
N THR A 96 0.58 5.67 9.74
CA THR A 96 0.00 5.22 11.02
C THR A 96 0.52 5.97 12.25
N ASN A 97 1.74 6.53 12.17
CA ASN A 97 2.40 7.19 13.30
C ASN A 97 1.98 8.66 13.48
N TYR A 98 1.17 9.21 12.57
CA TYR A 98 0.68 10.57 12.68
C TYR A 98 -0.63 10.60 13.49
N GLN A 99 -0.50 10.89 14.79
CA GLN A 99 -1.62 10.98 15.72
C GLN A 99 -2.13 12.43 15.78
N ILE A 100 -3.41 12.65 15.50
CA ILE A 100 -4.08 13.94 15.77
C ILE A 100 -4.56 13.85 17.22
N ILE A 101 -3.76 14.36 18.16
CA ILE A 101 -4.12 14.40 19.57
C ILE A 101 -4.88 15.70 19.81
N LEU A 102 -6.15 15.59 20.20
CA LEU A 102 -7.00 16.72 20.56
C LEU A 102 -7.36 16.60 22.03
N ASP A 103 -6.76 17.45 22.86
CA ASP A 103 -6.99 17.47 24.30
C ASP A 103 -8.01 18.54 24.69
N ASP A 104 -8.94 18.19 25.60
CA ASP A 104 -9.87 19.17 26.18
C ASP A 104 -9.13 20.21 27.03
N THR A 105 -8.03 19.81 27.67
CA THR A 105 -7.20 20.73 28.45
C THR A 105 -6.57 21.79 27.55
N ASP A 106 -6.11 21.43 26.35
CA ASP A 106 -5.51 22.38 25.41
C ASP A 106 -6.49 23.46 24.94
N ILE A 107 -7.73 23.10 24.61
CA ILE A 107 -8.71 24.11 24.18
C ILE A 107 -9.13 25.02 25.35
N MET A 108 -9.24 24.48 26.56
CA MET A 108 -9.54 25.28 27.75
C MET A 108 -8.42 26.27 28.07
N LEU A 109 -7.16 25.83 28.00
CA LEU A 109 -5.99 26.70 28.18
C LEU A 109 -5.92 27.80 27.11
N LYS A 110 -6.28 27.49 25.85
CA LYS A 110 -6.36 28.49 24.78
C LYS A 110 -7.44 29.54 25.04
N ILE A 111 -8.63 29.11 25.48
CA ILE A 111 -9.73 30.02 25.84
C ILE A 111 -9.30 30.92 26.99
N GLU A 112 -8.71 30.35 28.04
CA GLU A 112 -8.21 31.08 29.21
C GLU A 112 -7.14 32.11 28.81
N ALA A 113 -6.16 31.73 27.99
CA ALA A 113 -5.12 32.64 27.51
C ALA A 113 -5.70 33.82 26.70
N LYS A 114 -6.71 33.56 25.85
CA LYS A 114 -7.37 34.60 25.05
C LYS A 114 -8.19 35.56 25.92
N LEU A 115 -8.90 35.03 26.93
CA LEU A 115 -9.64 35.84 27.90
C LEU A 115 -8.70 36.70 28.76
N ASN A 116 -7.59 36.13 29.25
CA ASN A 116 -6.56 36.86 30.01
C ASN A 116 -5.97 38.01 29.16
N LYS A 117 -5.71 37.77 27.87
CA LYS A 117 -5.22 38.78 26.94
C LYS A 117 -6.21 39.94 26.74
N CYS A 118 -7.52 39.68 26.69
CA CYS A 118 -8.51 40.75 26.68
C CYS A 118 -8.46 41.60 27.96
N GLN A 119 -8.32 40.93 29.11
CA GLN A 119 -8.29 41.58 30.42
C GLN A 119 -7.08 42.51 30.54
N GLU A 120 -5.90 42.07 30.08
CA GLU A 120 -4.68 42.88 30.01
C GLU A 120 -4.87 44.13 29.13
N LYS A 121 -5.59 43.99 28.02
CA LYS A 121 -5.89 45.09 27.09
C LYS A 121 -7.03 46.00 27.54
N LYS A 122 -7.72 45.67 28.64
CA LYS A 122 -8.92 46.39 29.13
C LYS A 122 -10.00 46.54 28.05
N GLU A 123 -10.18 45.52 27.23
CA GLU A 123 -11.25 45.48 26.24
C GLU A 123 -12.62 45.44 26.95
N GLU A 124 -13.63 46.02 26.33
CA GLU A 124 -14.99 45.98 26.85
C GLU A 124 -15.48 44.51 26.89
N PRO A 125 -16.09 44.03 28.00
CA PRO A 125 -16.34 42.60 28.21
C PRO A 125 -17.13 41.92 27.11
N GLU A 126 -18.15 42.57 26.55
CA GLU A 126 -18.98 42.00 25.48
C GLU A 126 -18.17 41.85 24.19
N ASN A 127 -17.42 42.88 23.81
CA ASN A 127 -16.50 42.83 22.67
C ASN A 127 -15.42 41.77 22.82
N CYS A 128 -14.84 41.60 24.01
CA CYS A 128 -13.87 40.52 24.26
C CYS A 128 -14.51 39.14 24.07
N LEU A 129 -15.66 38.88 24.70
CA LEU A 129 -16.30 37.56 24.64
C LEU A 129 -16.70 37.21 23.20
N LEU A 130 -17.19 38.17 22.43
CA LEU A 130 -17.50 38.00 21.00
C LEU A 130 -16.23 37.73 20.19
N GLY A 131 -15.14 38.44 20.47
CA GLY A 131 -13.83 38.24 19.82
C GLY A 131 -13.26 36.85 20.09
N VAL A 132 -13.17 36.45 21.36
CA VAL A 132 -12.69 35.11 21.76
C VAL A 132 -13.54 34.01 21.14
N ARG A 133 -14.87 34.15 21.17
CA ARG A 133 -15.78 33.19 20.52
C ARG A 133 -15.49 33.06 19.02
N LYS A 134 -15.28 34.18 18.33
CA LYS A 134 -14.99 34.20 16.89
C LYS A 134 -13.65 33.53 16.59
N GLU A 135 -12.59 33.89 17.31
CA GLU A 135 -11.26 33.31 17.13
C GLU A 135 -11.26 31.79 17.41
N ILE A 136 -11.93 31.34 18.47
CA ILE A 136 -12.06 29.91 18.76
C ILE A 136 -12.83 29.18 17.65
N ALA A 137 -13.89 29.78 17.12
CA ALA A 137 -14.62 29.20 15.99
C ALA A 137 -13.76 29.12 14.71
N GLU A 138 -12.93 30.13 14.44
CA GLU A 138 -11.99 30.14 13.31
C GLU A 138 -10.92 29.05 13.46
N GLU A 139 -10.24 28.96 14.61
CA GLU A 139 -9.25 27.90 14.88
C GLU A 139 -9.85 26.49 14.79
N THR A 140 -11.10 26.35 15.25
CA THR A 140 -11.85 25.10 15.19
C THR A 140 -12.13 24.73 13.73
N ASN A 141 -12.57 25.68 12.89
CA ASN A 141 -12.78 25.44 11.45
C ASN A 141 -11.47 25.11 10.71
N GLU A 142 -10.36 25.76 11.04
CA GLU A 142 -9.04 25.46 10.47
C GLU A 142 -8.63 24.02 10.79
N MET A 143 -8.81 23.59 12.04
CA MET A 143 -8.51 22.23 12.47
C MET A 143 -9.39 21.19 11.76
N GLU A 144 -10.68 21.47 11.60
CA GLU A 144 -11.58 20.62 10.81
C GLU A 144 -11.07 20.46 9.37
N ASN A 145 -10.71 21.57 8.72
CA ASN A 145 -10.15 21.56 7.36
C ASN A 145 -8.85 20.76 7.27
N GLU A 146 -7.97 20.88 8.26
CA GLU A 146 -6.74 20.08 8.31
C GLU A 146 -7.03 18.58 8.43
N ILE A 147 -7.97 18.18 9.30
CA ILE A 147 -8.37 16.77 9.45
C ILE A 147 -8.94 16.23 8.13
N LEU A 148 -9.83 16.99 7.48
CA LEU A 148 -10.41 16.62 6.18
C LEU A 148 -9.35 16.51 5.08
N LYS A 149 -8.44 17.48 5.00
CA LYS A 149 -7.33 17.46 4.05
C LYS A 149 -6.47 16.21 4.24
N ARG A 150 -6.10 15.90 5.48
CA ARG A 150 -5.32 14.69 5.81
C ARG A 150 -6.06 13.41 5.41
N ARG A 151 -7.37 13.34 5.65
CA ARG A 151 -8.17 12.19 5.24
C ARG A 151 -8.08 11.94 3.74
N VAL A 152 -8.10 13.00 2.93
CA VAL A 152 -7.94 12.91 1.46
C VAL A 152 -6.51 12.51 1.09
N GLU A 153 -5.50 13.14 1.69
CA GLU A 153 -4.09 12.81 1.42
C GLU A 153 -3.76 11.35 1.75
N SER A 154 -4.20 10.85 2.91
CA SER A 154 -4.00 9.46 3.29
C SER A 154 -4.70 8.49 2.33
N ARG A 155 -5.89 8.85 1.83
CA ARG A 155 -6.57 8.05 0.81
C ARG A 155 -5.77 8.00 -0.49
N ASN A 156 -5.28 9.14 -0.97
CA ASN A 156 -4.48 9.19 -2.20
C ASN A 156 -3.21 8.36 -2.07
N ILE A 157 -2.49 8.45 -0.94
CA ILE A 157 -1.30 7.63 -0.68
C ILE A 157 -1.63 6.13 -0.70
N ILE A 158 -2.79 5.75 -0.18
CA ILE A 158 -3.26 4.36 -0.16
C ILE A 158 -3.55 3.87 -1.58
N ASP A 159 -4.20 4.70 -2.39
CA ASP A 159 -4.49 4.39 -3.80
C ASP A 159 -3.17 4.29 -4.61
N ASP A 160 -2.23 5.23 -4.44
CA ASP A 160 -0.89 5.20 -5.07
C ASP A 160 -0.10 3.93 -4.72
N ILE A 161 -0.21 3.47 -3.46
CA ILE A 161 0.46 2.25 -2.99
C ILE A 161 -0.17 1.01 -3.62
N LEU A 162 -1.49 0.97 -3.76
CA LEU A 162 -2.18 -0.12 -4.46
C LEU A 162 -1.73 -0.19 -5.93
N ASP A 163 -1.66 0.95 -6.61
CA ASP A 163 -1.19 1.02 -8.01
C ASP A 163 0.27 0.58 -8.13
N ALA A 164 1.12 0.98 -7.18
CA ALA A 164 2.51 0.53 -7.13
C ALA A 164 2.63 -0.99 -6.92
N ILE A 165 1.80 -1.59 -6.06
CA ILE A 165 1.73 -3.04 -5.86
C ILE A 165 1.33 -3.75 -7.16
N VAL A 166 0.30 -3.25 -7.85
CA VAL A 166 -0.14 -3.79 -9.15
C VAL A 166 0.98 -3.69 -10.19
N SER A 167 1.73 -2.58 -10.20
CA SER A 167 2.89 -2.42 -11.07
C SER A 167 4.00 -3.43 -10.76
N CYS A 168 4.34 -3.65 -9.48
CA CYS A 168 5.32 -4.67 -9.08
C CYS A 168 4.94 -6.06 -9.65
N SER A 169 3.69 -6.46 -9.45
CA SER A 169 3.20 -7.76 -9.92
C SER A 169 3.18 -7.86 -11.45
N THR A 170 2.76 -6.80 -12.14
CA THR A 170 2.72 -6.75 -13.60
C THR A 170 4.12 -6.89 -14.20
N GLN A 171 5.10 -6.15 -13.67
CA GLN A 171 6.50 -6.24 -14.11
C GLN A 171 7.08 -7.64 -13.90
N GLY A 172 6.82 -8.26 -12.75
CA GLY A 172 7.30 -9.62 -12.52
C GLY A 172 6.59 -10.67 -13.37
N LEU A 173 5.33 -10.47 -13.78
CA LEU A 173 4.67 -11.34 -14.76
C LEU A 173 5.32 -11.23 -16.14
N ILE A 174 5.69 -10.01 -16.56
CA ILE A 174 6.42 -9.77 -17.82
C ILE A 174 7.79 -10.46 -17.78
N GLU A 175 8.54 -10.27 -16.68
CA GLU A 175 9.83 -10.93 -16.49
C GLU A 175 9.69 -12.46 -16.48
N ALA A 176 8.67 -12.99 -15.80
CA ALA A 176 8.41 -14.42 -15.76
C ALA A 176 8.09 -14.98 -17.14
N SER A 177 7.22 -14.31 -17.90
CA SER A 177 6.87 -14.72 -19.26
C SER A 177 8.12 -14.79 -20.14
N SER A 178 8.95 -13.75 -20.14
CA SER A 178 10.18 -13.72 -20.94
C SER A 178 11.15 -14.85 -20.58
N ASN A 179 11.38 -15.06 -19.28
CA ASN A 179 12.30 -16.09 -18.82
C ASN A 179 11.78 -17.51 -19.08
N VAL A 180 10.49 -17.76 -18.86
CA VAL A 180 9.88 -19.06 -19.16
C VAL A 180 9.97 -19.36 -20.65
N THR A 181 9.72 -18.37 -21.52
CA THR A 181 9.93 -18.52 -22.98
C THR A 181 11.37 -18.86 -23.31
N ASN A 182 12.35 -18.16 -22.73
CA ASN A 182 13.77 -18.44 -22.99
C ASN A 182 14.15 -19.86 -22.57
N VAL A 183 13.75 -20.29 -21.37
CA VAL A 183 14.00 -21.67 -20.92
C VAL A 183 13.28 -22.69 -21.80
N THR A 184 12.06 -22.39 -22.25
CA THR A 184 11.32 -23.24 -23.17
C THR A 184 12.08 -23.44 -24.48
N LEU A 185 12.66 -22.38 -25.05
CA LEU A 185 13.49 -22.45 -26.25
C LEU A 185 14.75 -23.30 -26.01
N GLU A 186 15.39 -23.18 -24.85
CA GLU A 186 16.53 -24.03 -24.50
C GLU A 186 16.17 -25.52 -24.40
N ILE A 187 14.97 -25.83 -23.89
CA ILE A 187 14.46 -27.22 -23.88
C ILE A 187 14.24 -27.71 -25.32
N ILE A 188 13.63 -26.90 -26.17
CA ILE A 188 13.39 -27.24 -27.59
C ILE A 188 14.71 -27.50 -28.30
N ASN A 189 15.71 -26.62 -28.15
CA ASN A 189 17.03 -26.81 -28.75
C ASN A 189 17.69 -28.11 -28.27
N CYS A 190 17.60 -28.41 -26.96
CA CYS A 190 18.09 -29.67 -26.42
C CYS A 190 17.43 -30.89 -27.09
N ILE A 191 16.12 -30.84 -27.36
CA ILE A 191 15.39 -31.93 -28.01
C ILE A 191 15.80 -32.08 -29.48
N VAL A 192 15.95 -30.98 -30.21
CA VAL A 192 16.26 -30.98 -31.66
C VAL A 192 17.71 -31.37 -31.93
N GLU A 193 18.62 -31.08 -31.00
CA GLU A 193 20.05 -31.41 -31.09
C GLU A 193 20.40 -32.82 -30.57
N SER A 194 19.43 -33.56 -30.02
CA SER A 194 19.59 -34.92 -29.46
C SER A 194 19.30 -36.01 -30.50
#